data_AF-A0A178LBF7-F1
#
_entry.id   AF-A0A178LBF7-F1
#
_cell.length_a   1.000
_cell.length_b   1.000
_cell.length_c   1.000
_cell.angle_alpha   90.00
_cell.angle_beta   90.00
_cell.angle_gamma   90.00
#
_symmetry.space_group_name_H-M   'P 1'
#
loop_
_entity.id
_entity.type
_entity.pdbx_description
1 polymer ?
#
loop_
_entity_poly.entity_id
_entity_poly.type
_entity_poly.pdbx_seq_one_letter_code
_entity_poly.pdbx_strand_id
1 'polypeptide(L)'
;MLNEHGDAIEADLLRFYRIDVLDFYRGTLSARRLGVLIRQLPAESALVRALNGGRIPWGNVENLVADLWALILKVNSSANARVQDHPVRAELEAKSRAEAKRAKVIDMRSKFEKRKQAYGLG
;
A
#
# COMPACT_ATOMS: atom_id res chain seq x y z
N MET A 1 -13.86 6.96 0.72
CA MET A 1 -13.49 6.74 -0.70
C MET A 1 -14.20 7.72 -1.63
N LEU A 2 -15.47 7.54 -2.05
CA LEU A 2 -16.14 8.53 -2.92
C LEU A 2 -16.48 9.86 -2.19
N ASN A 3 -16.91 9.80 -0.93
CA ASN A 3 -17.21 11.02 -0.15
C ASN A 3 -15.95 11.76 0.34
N GLU A 4 -14.79 11.12 0.33
CA GLU A 4 -13.52 11.69 0.86
C GLU A 4 -12.53 12.07 -0.26
N HIS A 5 -12.62 11.42 -1.42
CA HIS A 5 -11.70 11.59 -2.55
C HIS A 5 -12.42 11.68 -3.90
N GLY A 6 -13.70 12.06 -3.92
CA GLY A 6 -14.51 12.17 -5.14
C GLY A 6 -13.84 13.06 -6.19
N ASP A 7 -13.44 14.27 -5.80
CA ASP A 7 -12.79 15.25 -6.69
C ASP A 7 -11.47 14.71 -7.28
N ALA A 8 -10.69 13.97 -6.48
CA ALA A 8 -9.44 13.36 -6.94
C ALA A 8 -9.70 12.24 -7.95
N ILE A 9 -10.72 11.41 -7.72
CA ILE A 9 -11.13 10.37 -8.66
C ILE A 9 -11.62 10.98 -9.97
N GLU A 10 -12.46 12.01 -9.91
CA GLU A 10 -12.97 12.69 -11.10
C GLU A 10 -11.84 13.31 -11.93
N ALA A 11 -10.95 14.06 -11.28
CA ALA A 11 -9.79 14.66 -11.92
C ALA A 11 -8.90 13.61 -12.60
N ASP A 12 -8.65 12.48 -11.93
CA ASP A 12 -7.78 11.42 -12.46
C ASP A 12 -8.42 10.63 -13.60
N LEU A 13 -9.72 10.30 -13.50
CA LEU A 13 -10.43 9.61 -14.57
C LEU A 13 -10.50 10.45 -15.84
N LEU A 14 -10.75 11.76 -15.72
CA LEU A 14 -10.71 12.69 -16.84
C LEU A 14 -9.29 12.83 -17.40
N ARG A 15 -8.28 12.95 -16.53
CA ARG A 15 -6.89 13.20 -16.93
C ARG A 15 -6.22 12.00 -17.61
N PHE A 16 -6.40 10.79 -17.11
CA PHE A 16 -5.68 9.61 -17.61
C PHE A 16 -6.50 8.76 -18.57
N TYR A 17 -7.81 8.75 -18.42
CA TYR A 17 -8.68 7.87 -19.21
C TYR A 17 -9.71 8.62 -20.05
N ARG A 18 -9.84 9.94 -19.90
CA ARG A 18 -10.86 10.78 -20.58
C ARG A 18 -12.29 10.28 -20.32
N ILE A 19 -12.53 9.78 -19.12
CA ILE A 19 -13.83 9.26 -18.68
C ILE A 19 -14.40 10.19 -17.60
N ASP A 20 -15.67 10.52 -17.73
CA ASP A 20 -16.42 11.28 -16.73
C ASP A 20 -16.90 10.31 -15.63
N VAL A 21 -16.75 10.69 -14.36
CA VAL A 21 -17.24 9.86 -13.23
C VAL A 21 -18.77 9.75 -13.27
N LEU A 22 -19.46 10.74 -13.85
CA LEU A 22 -20.91 10.74 -14.02
C LEU A 22 -21.41 9.64 -14.97
N ASP A 23 -20.54 9.09 -15.82
CA ASP A 23 -20.88 7.95 -16.67
C ASP A 23 -21.25 6.72 -15.83
N PHE A 24 -20.76 6.63 -14.59
CA PHE A 24 -21.20 5.60 -13.64
C PHE A 24 -22.67 5.78 -13.26
N TYR A 25 -23.07 7.01 -12.93
CA TYR A 25 -24.45 7.35 -12.55
C TYR A 25 -25.42 7.31 -13.74
N ARG A 26 -24.92 7.58 -14.96
CA ARG A 26 -25.67 7.46 -16.22
C ARG A 26 -25.83 6.00 -16.68
N GLY A 27 -25.12 5.05 -16.05
CA GLY A 27 -25.16 3.63 -16.38
C GLY A 27 -24.31 3.22 -17.58
N THR A 28 -23.51 4.12 -18.14
CA THR A 28 -22.60 3.84 -19.27
C THR A 28 -21.24 3.30 -18.81
N LEU A 29 -20.88 3.53 -17.55
CA LEU A 29 -19.70 2.96 -16.90
C LEU A 29 -20.13 1.96 -15.81
N SER A 30 -19.68 0.71 -15.91
CA SER A 30 -20.00 -0.30 -14.88
C SER A 30 -19.12 -0.15 -13.64
N ALA A 31 -19.64 -0.54 -12.47
CA ALA A 31 -18.89 -0.56 -11.20
C ALA A 31 -17.59 -1.38 -11.32
N ARG A 32 -17.64 -2.49 -12.05
CA ARG A 32 -16.48 -3.34 -12.29
C ARG A 32 -15.39 -2.58 -13.07
N ARG A 33 -15.78 -1.87 -14.14
CA ARG A 33 -14.84 -1.10 -14.97
C ARG A 33 -14.25 0.07 -14.19
N LEU A 34 -15.09 0.82 -13.47
CA LEU A 34 -14.63 1.89 -12.57
C LEU A 34 -13.58 1.39 -11.58
N GLY A 35 -13.85 0.26 -10.91
CA GLY A 35 -12.89 -0.35 -9.98
C GLY A 35 -11.58 -0.81 -10.63
N VAL A 36 -11.59 -1.20 -11.92
CA VAL A 36 -10.36 -1.53 -12.66
C VAL A 36 -9.55 -0.26 -12.92
N LEU A 37 -10.18 0.82 -13.40
CA LEU A 37 -9.50 2.08 -13.70
C LEU A 37 -8.85 2.68 -12.45
N ILE A 38 -9.57 2.70 -11.34
CA ILE A 38 -9.04 3.20 -10.06
C ILE A 38 -7.79 2.41 -9.62
N ARG A 39 -7.80 1.08 -9.76
CA ARG A 39 -6.65 0.22 -9.40
C ARG A 39 -5.45 0.37 -10.33
N GLN A 40 -5.65 0.86 -11.54
CA GLN A 40 -4.62 1.01 -12.56
C GLN A 40 -4.11 2.45 -12.67
N LEU A 41 -4.51 3.33 -11.75
CA LEU A 41 -4.07 4.72 -11.76
C LEU A 41 -2.55 4.83 -11.59
N PRO A 42 -1.89 5.72 -12.34
CA PRO A 42 -0.46 5.99 -12.17
C PRO A 42 -0.12 6.54 -10.78
N ALA A 43 1.14 6.38 -10.37
CA ALA A 43 1.68 6.93 -9.11
C ALA A 43 1.46 8.44 -8.96
N GLU A 44 1.48 9.17 -10.09
CA GLU A 44 1.30 10.63 -10.16
C GLU A 44 -0.16 11.10 -10.07
N SER A 45 -1.10 10.16 -9.93
CA SER A 45 -2.53 10.48 -9.82
C SER A 45 -2.84 11.18 -8.49
N ALA A 46 -3.79 12.11 -8.52
CA ALA A 46 -4.20 12.88 -7.36
C ALA A 46 -4.72 11.96 -6.24
N LEU A 47 -5.47 10.92 -6.60
CA LEU A 47 -5.96 9.91 -5.68
C LEU A 47 -4.81 9.14 -5.03
N VAL A 48 -3.83 8.65 -5.82
CA VAL A 48 -2.70 7.89 -5.26
C VAL A 48 -1.87 8.77 -4.33
N ARG A 49 -1.65 10.04 -4.68
CA ARG A 49 -0.98 11.01 -3.79
C ARG A 49 -1.76 11.27 -2.51
N ALA A 50 -3.09 11.45 -2.59
CA ALA A 50 -3.94 11.67 -1.43
C ALA A 50 -3.89 10.47 -0.46
N LEU A 51 -3.95 9.26 -1.00
CA LEU A 51 -3.83 8.01 -0.22
C LEU A 51 -2.45 7.82 0.41
N ASN A 52 -1.41 8.46 -0.14
CA ASN A 52 -0.04 8.41 0.33
C ASN A 52 0.37 9.67 1.11
N GLY A 53 -0.57 10.28 1.85
CA GLY A 53 -0.30 11.43 2.73
C GLY A 53 0.11 12.70 1.99
N GLY A 54 -0.39 12.89 0.76
CA GLY A 54 -0.08 14.03 -0.10
C GLY A 54 1.24 13.90 -0.89
N ARG A 55 1.96 12.79 -0.75
CA ARG A 55 3.26 12.57 -1.38
C ARG A 55 3.14 11.57 -2.53
N ILE A 56 3.96 11.78 -3.56
CA ILE A 56 4.11 10.79 -4.63
C ILE A 56 4.75 9.52 -4.01
N PRO A 57 4.19 8.32 -4.25
CA PRO A 57 4.79 7.09 -3.78
C PRO A 57 6.14 6.88 -4.48
N TRP A 58 7.11 6.37 -3.72
CA TRP A 58 8.46 6.16 -4.22
C TRP A 58 8.48 5.03 -5.25
N GLY A 59 9.10 5.30 -6.40
CA GLY A 59 9.33 4.32 -7.44
C GLY A 59 10.60 3.51 -7.19
N ASN A 60 10.94 2.64 -8.15
CA ASN A 60 12.10 1.75 -8.04
C ASN A 60 13.42 2.54 -7.95
N VAL A 61 13.51 3.67 -8.64
CA VAL A 61 14.73 4.51 -8.67
C VAL A 61 14.93 5.19 -7.32
N GLU A 62 13.89 5.76 -6.72
CA GLU A 62 13.95 6.41 -5.41
C GLU A 62 14.38 5.41 -4.32
N ASN A 63 13.84 4.19 -4.39
CA ASN A 63 14.23 3.10 -3.50
C ASN A 63 15.71 2.71 -3.69
N LEU A 64 16.15 2.51 -4.95
CA LEU A 64 17.55 2.20 -5.26
C LEU A 64 18.52 3.30 -4.81
N VAL A 65 18.16 4.57 -4.98
CA VAL A 65 18.98 5.71 -4.53
C VAL A 65 19.09 5.74 -3.01
N ALA A 66 18.01 5.45 -2.28
CA ALA A 66 18.07 5.34 -0.82
C ALA A 66 18.92 4.16 -0.35
N ASP A 67 18.87 3.03 -1.05
CA ASP A 67 19.74 1.88 -0.76
C ASP A 67 21.21 2.21 -1.02
N LEU A 68 21.51 2.89 -2.12
CA LEU A 68 22.86 3.36 -2.43
C LEU A 68 23.36 4.35 -1.37
N TRP A 69 22.52 5.29 -0.94
CA TRP A 69 22.85 6.24 0.12
C TRP A 69 23.15 5.53 1.45
N ALA A 70 22.35 4.53 1.83
CA ALA A 70 22.58 3.71 3.03
C ALA A 70 23.90 2.94 2.95
N LEU A 71 24.24 2.38 1.79
CA LEU A 71 25.52 1.71 1.55
C LEU A 71 26.71 2.68 1.67
N ILE A 72 26.61 3.86 1.04
CA ILE A 72 27.64 4.89 1.11
C ILE A 72 27.88 5.33 2.56
N LEU A 73 26.81 5.56 3.33
CA LEU A 73 26.94 5.90 4.75
C LEU A 73 27.59 4.78 5.55
N LYS A 74 27.21 3.53 5.33
CA LYS A 74 27.81 2.38 6.02
C LYS A 74 29.32 2.26 5.76
N VAL A 75 29.75 2.50 4.52
CA VAL A 75 31.17 2.46 4.15
C VAL A 75 31.96 3.64 4.75
N ASN A 76 31.35 4.81 4.83
CA ASN A 76 32.05 6.05 5.22
C ASN A 76 31.85 6.44 6.70
N SER A 77 31.09 5.67 7.48
CA SER A 77 30.82 5.99 8.88
C SER A 77 31.57 5.07 9.84
N SER A 78 32.00 5.63 10.98
CA SER A 78 32.63 4.84 12.05
C SER A 78 31.65 3.84 12.65
N ALA A 79 32.13 2.74 13.23
CA ALA A 79 31.32 1.63 13.75
C ALA A 79 30.16 2.02 14.70
N ASN A 80 30.19 3.21 15.31
CA ASN A 80 29.16 3.72 16.23
C ASN A 80 28.29 4.86 15.66
N ALA A 81 28.40 5.19 14.38
CA ALA A 81 27.56 6.22 13.78
C ALA A 81 26.12 5.72 13.65
N ARG A 82 25.18 6.39 14.34
CA ARG A 82 23.74 6.14 14.15
C ARG A 82 23.30 6.70 12.81
N VAL A 83 23.24 5.85 11.81
CA VAL A 83 22.60 6.17 10.53
C VAL A 83 21.10 5.99 10.71
N GLN A 84 20.35 7.09 10.62
CA GLN A 84 18.90 7.05 10.63
C GLN A 84 18.43 6.42 9.32
N ASP A 85 17.81 5.24 9.42
CA ASP A 85 17.34 4.52 8.26
C ASP A 85 16.13 5.22 7.65
N HIS A 86 15.89 4.98 6.36
CA HIS A 86 14.81 5.65 5.66
C HIS A 86 13.43 5.22 6.23
N PRO A 87 12.51 6.18 6.55
CA PRO A 87 11.16 5.88 7.06
C PRO A 87 10.35 4.87 6.22
N VAL A 88 10.57 4.88 4.89
CA VAL A 88 10.37 3.77 3.94
C VAL A 88 10.33 2.38 4.56
N ARG A 89 11.52 2.03 5.03
CA ARG A 89 11.93 0.72 5.49
C ARG A 89 11.30 0.40 6.84
N ALA A 90 11.20 1.39 7.72
CA ALA A 90 10.52 1.24 9.00
C ALA A 90 9.03 0.87 8.82
N GLU A 91 8.35 1.51 7.86
CA GLU A 91 6.94 1.21 7.53
C GLU A 91 6.77 -0.14 6.84
N LEU A 92 7.64 -0.49 5.89
CA LEU A 92 7.65 -1.81 5.22
C LEU A 92 7.90 -2.94 6.21
N GLU A 93 8.87 -2.79 7.10
CA GLU A 93 9.12 -3.73 8.17
C GLU A 93 7.94 -3.80 9.16
N ALA A 94 7.29 -2.68 9.46
CA ALA A 94 6.10 -2.68 10.32
C ALA A 94 4.96 -3.46 9.65
N LYS A 95 4.75 -3.29 8.34
CA LYS A 95 3.76 -4.07 7.57
C LYS A 95 4.11 -5.55 7.52
N SER A 96 5.36 -5.92 7.22
CA SER A 96 5.79 -7.33 7.18
C SER A 96 5.69 -8.00 8.56
N ARG A 97 6.05 -7.28 9.63
CA ARG A 97 5.85 -7.74 11.03
C ARG A 97 4.37 -7.93 11.35
N ALA A 98 3.49 -7.03 10.91
CA ALA A 98 2.06 -7.16 11.10
C ALA A 98 1.46 -8.35 10.35
N GLU A 99 1.90 -8.59 9.11
CA GLU A 99 1.52 -9.75 8.30
C GLU A 99 1.99 -11.08 8.91
N ALA A 100 3.25 -11.14 9.35
CA ALA A 100 3.79 -12.30 10.06
C ALA A 100 3.01 -12.59 11.35
N LYS A 101 2.63 -11.54 12.09
CA LYS A 101 1.80 -11.66 13.30
C LYS A 101 0.41 -12.21 12.97
N ARG A 102 -0.24 -11.72 11.90
CA ARG A 102 -1.53 -12.23 11.43
C ARG A 102 -1.46 -13.71 11.03
N ALA A 103 -0.44 -14.09 10.26
CA ALA A 103 -0.22 -15.49 9.87
C ALA A 103 -0.05 -16.41 11.09
N LYS A 104 0.70 -15.96 12.10
CA LYS A 104 0.89 -16.71 13.35
C LYS A 104 -0.42 -16.88 14.14
N VAL A 105 -1.27 -15.86 14.17
CA VAL A 105 -2.60 -15.94 14.80
C VAL A 105 -3.50 -16.96 14.10
N ILE A 106 -3.49 -16.97 12.77
CA ILE A 106 -4.25 -17.94 11.97
C ILE A 106 -3.76 -19.37 12.25
N ASP A 107 -2.44 -19.61 12.26
CA ASP A 107 -1.85 -20.90 12.61
C ASP A 107 -2.25 -21.34 14.03
N MET A 108 -2.13 -20.45 15.02
CA MET A 108 -2.52 -20.76 16.40
C MET A 108 -4.00 -21.11 16.52
N ARG A 109 -4.88 -20.41 15.80
CA ARG A 109 -6.32 -20.70 15.77
C ARG A 109 -6.60 -22.06 15.16
N SER A 110 -5.94 -22.39 14.04
CA SER A 110 -6.08 -23.70 13.39
C SER A 110 -5.61 -24.86 14.29
N LYS A 111 -4.52 -24.65 15.03
CA LYS A 111 -4.00 -25.63 16.01
C LYS A 111 -4.96 -25.81 17.18
N PHE A 112 -5.56 -24.72 17.66
CA PHE A 112 -6.55 -24.76 18.74
C PHE A 112 -7.80 -25.53 18.32
N GLU A 113 -8.34 -25.27 17.12
CA GLU A 113 -9.50 -25.98 16.58
C GLU A 113 -9.25 -27.49 16.44
N LYS A 114 -8.07 -27.88 15.92
CA LYS A 114 -7.65 -29.29 15.87
C LYS A 114 -7.60 -29.95 17.24
N ARG A 115 -7.08 -29.25 18.26
CA ARG A 115 -7.05 -29.78 19.64
C ARG A 115 -8.47 -29.91 20.21
N LYS A 116 -9.33 -28.92 20.00
CA LYS A 116 -10.72 -28.95 20.46
C LYS A 116 -11.48 -30.16 19.87
N GLN A 117 -11.28 -30.44 18.59
CA GLN A 117 -11.83 -31.64 17.93
C GLN A 117 -11.26 -32.94 18.50
N ALA A 118 -9.95 -33.00 18.78
CA ALA A 118 -9.32 -34.19 19.37
C ALA A 118 -9.82 -34.51 20.79
N TYR A 119 -10.26 -33.50 21.56
CA TYR A 119 -10.83 -33.68 22.90
C TYR A 119 -12.35 -33.90 22.92
N GLY A 120 -13.02 -33.96 21.77
CA GLY A 120 -14.46 -34.22 21.70
C GLY A 120 -15.35 -33.13 22.34
N LEU A 121 -14.80 -31.93 22.58
CA LEU A 121 -15.54 -30.77 23.10
C LEU A 121 -16.27 -30.07 21.93
N GLY A 122 -17.30 -30.73 21.39
CA GLY A 122 -18.21 -30.20 20.37
C GLY A 122 -19.56 -29.86 20.97
#